data_AF-A0A937DEL8-F1
#
_entry.id   AF-A0A937DEL8-F1
#
_cell.length_a   1.000
_cell.length_b   1.000
_cell.length_c   1.000
_cell.angle_alpha   90.00
_cell.angle_beta   90.00
_cell.angle_gamma   90.00
#
_symmetry.space_group_name_H-M   'P 1'
#
loop_
_entity.id
_entity.type
_entity.pdbx_description
1 polymer ?
#
loop_
_entity_poly.entity_id
_entity_poly.type
_entity_poly.pdbx_seq_one_letter_code
_entity_poly.pdbx_strand_id
1 'polypeptide(L)'
;MSLPSPVAAVPGLSAQAYARHALHAEDRVWVEKNCYVDVWIELLNVLELEPLALMPFTLAVDFEGDQWTFFKPSLDELRLLYGIDVQELNVWRPLLDHALEHLPRGRLISVEADAFWLPDTVATDYGQQHVKTTIVLNELDLAGQRLGYFHNAGYFALEGEDFRQLFRLDGREGAGRLPLYAEMIRTDRLLRRPDVELRRLALGLLRTHAARRPVDNPVHRFAQRLEAELPRLHEQGLAHYHLWAFSTVRQLGAAFELAAACLRWVDPSGGAAWTGAAEHFEQIANDNKALILKLARVVSARRSFDAAATLAPTVQAWSEGMRLLDEALAERSTEDA
;
A
#
# COMPACT_ATOMS: atom_id res chain seq x y z
N MET A 1 9.51 0.45 -40.34
CA MET A 1 8.95 -0.64 -39.50
C MET A 1 7.59 -0.17 -39.00
N SER A 2 6.54 -0.98 -39.12
CA SER A 2 5.25 -0.66 -38.48
C SER A 2 5.47 -0.64 -36.96
N LEU A 3 4.92 0.35 -36.26
CA LEU A 3 4.89 0.33 -34.81
C LEU A 3 4.12 -0.91 -34.34
N PRO A 4 4.52 -1.55 -33.23
CA PRO A 4 3.82 -2.71 -32.70
C PRO A 4 2.38 -2.33 -32.35
N SER A 5 1.45 -3.28 -32.52
CA SER A 5 0.08 -3.17 -32.02
C SER A 5 0.06 -2.97 -30.50
N PRO A 6 -1.02 -2.43 -29.92
CA PRO A 6 -1.18 -2.36 -28.47
C PRO A 6 -0.95 -3.73 -27.81
N VAL A 7 -0.19 -3.75 -26.73
CA VAL A 7 0.13 -4.97 -25.96
C VAL A 7 -0.37 -4.82 -24.53
N ALA A 8 -0.83 -5.90 -23.93
CA ALA A 8 -1.27 -5.91 -22.53
C ALA A 8 -0.79 -7.18 -21.82
N ALA A 9 -0.29 -7.04 -20.59
CA ALA A 9 0.08 -8.18 -19.76
C ALA A 9 -1.16 -8.88 -19.19
N VAL A 10 -2.14 -8.10 -18.70
CA VAL A 10 -3.49 -8.53 -18.35
C VAL A 10 -4.47 -7.90 -19.36
N PRO A 11 -5.00 -8.69 -20.31
CA PRO A 11 -5.84 -8.16 -21.38
C PRO A 11 -7.26 -7.83 -20.91
N GLY A 12 -7.96 -6.98 -21.67
CA GLY A 12 -9.40 -6.74 -21.51
C GLY A 12 -9.78 -5.73 -20.43
N LEU A 13 -8.81 -4.99 -19.87
CA LEU A 13 -9.07 -3.96 -18.87
C LEU A 13 -9.52 -2.65 -19.51
N SER A 14 -10.40 -1.93 -18.83
CA SER A 14 -10.88 -0.61 -19.21
C SER A 14 -10.80 0.30 -18.00
N ALA A 15 -10.08 1.41 -18.12
CA ALA A 15 -9.97 2.40 -17.04
C ALA A 15 -11.35 2.99 -16.67
N GLN A 16 -12.25 3.15 -17.64
CA GLN A 16 -13.57 3.74 -17.39
C GLN A 16 -14.54 2.76 -16.71
N ALA A 17 -14.37 1.45 -16.93
CA ALA A 17 -15.25 0.41 -16.41
C ALA A 17 -14.61 -0.40 -15.27
N TYR A 18 -13.46 0.06 -14.75
CA TYR A 18 -12.72 -0.68 -13.74
C TYR A 18 -13.47 -0.72 -12.41
N ALA A 19 -13.73 -1.92 -11.92
CA ALA A 19 -14.32 -2.13 -10.61
C ALA A 19 -13.20 -2.37 -9.59
N ARG A 20 -12.93 -1.36 -8.76
CA ARG A 20 -11.96 -1.46 -7.66
C ARG A 20 -12.37 -2.51 -6.63
N HIS A 21 -11.39 -3.05 -5.92
CA HIS A 21 -11.62 -4.02 -4.86
C HIS A 21 -12.43 -3.42 -3.70
N ALA A 22 -13.12 -4.27 -2.93
CA ALA A 22 -13.88 -3.84 -1.75
C ALA A 22 -13.01 -3.17 -0.66
N LEU A 23 -11.74 -3.56 -0.58
CA LEU A 23 -10.77 -2.88 0.27
C LEU A 23 -10.52 -1.43 -0.15
N HIS A 24 -10.88 -1.01 -1.35
CA HIS A 24 -10.78 0.37 -1.84
C HIS A 24 -12.16 1.04 -2.01
N ALA A 25 -13.22 0.46 -1.43
CA ALA A 25 -14.53 1.07 -1.46
C ALA A 25 -14.53 2.47 -0.82
N GLU A 26 -15.45 3.33 -1.26
CA GLU A 26 -15.59 4.72 -0.79
C GLU A 26 -15.89 4.84 0.71
N ASP A 27 -16.47 3.80 1.30
CA ASP A 27 -16.83 3.74 2.72
C ASP A 27 -15.66 3.33 3.63
N ARG A 28 -14.49 3.01 3.06
CA ARG A 28 -13.29 2.69 3.82
C ARG A 28 -12.74 3.93 4.51
N VAL A 29 -12.23 3.76 5.73
CA VAL A 29 -11.62 4.84 6.52
C VAL A 29 -10.43 5.43 5.77
N TRP A 30 -9.62 4.56 5.17
CA TRP A 30 -8.46 4.91 4.37
C TRP A 30 -8.59 4.36 2.96
N VAL A 31 -9.33 5.01 2.05
CA VAL A 31 -9.53 4.51 0.67
C VAL A 31 -8.22 4.08 0.00
N GLU A 32 -7.18 4.90 0.08
CA GLU A 32 -5.81 4.56 -0.39
C GLU A 32 -4.90 4.39 0.84
N LYS A 33 -4.09 3.32 0.85
CA LYS A 33 -3.34 2.89 2.03
C LYS A 33 -1.92 3.40 1.90
N ASN A 34 -1.20 2.81 0.95
CA ASN A 34 0.07 3.30 0.44
C ASN A 34 0.24 2.83 -1.02
N CYS A 35 1.08 3.54 -1.78
CA CYS A 35 1.19 3.29 -3.23
C CYS A 35 1.66 1.88 -3.61
N TYR A 36 2.29 1.13 -2.70
CA TYR A 36 2.77 -0.21 -3.00
C TYR A 36 1.74 -1.31 -2.70
N VAL A 37 1.09 -1.26 -1.54
CA VAL A 37 0.07 -2.26 -1.19
C VAL A 37 -1.18 -2.08 -2.05
N ASP A 38 -1.53 -0.84 -2.41
CA ASP A 38 -2.74 -0.55 -3.17
C ASP A 38 -2.68 -1.18 -4.57
N VAL A 39 -1.53 -1.09 -5.25
CA VAL A 39 -1.35 -1.75 -6.56
C VAL A 39 -1.42 -3.27 -6.46
N TRP A 40 -1.01 -3.87 -5.33
CA TRP A 40 -1.19 -5.30 -5.11
C TRP A 40 -2.63 -5.68 -4.85
N ILE A 41 -3.39 -4.86 -4.10
CA ILE A 41 -4.82 -5.09 -3.89
C ILE A 41 -5.55 -5.15 -5.24
N GLU A 42 -5.29 -4.19 -6.13
CA GLU A 42 -5.95 -4.13 -7.44
C GLU A 42 -5.43 -5.16 -8.44
N LEU A 43 -4.12 -5.45 -8.44
CA LEU A 43 -3.57 -6.50 -9.28
C LEU A 43 -4.07 -7.90 -8.85
N LEU A 44 -4.21 -8.17 -7.55
CA LEU A 44 -4.80 -9.43 -7.09
C LEU A 44 -6.30 -9.49 -7.44
N ASN A 45 -7.04 -8.39 -7.27
CA ASN A 45 -8.45 -8.28 -7.64
C ASN A 45 -8.68 -8.64 -9.11
N VAL A 46 -7.92 -8.05 -10.03
CA VAL A 46 -8.08 -8.33 -11.47
C VAL A 46 -7.66 -9.74 -11.87
N LEU A 47 -6.77 -10.36 -11.10
CA LEU A 47 -6.35 -11.75 -11.29
C LEU A 47 -7.32 -12.76 -10.64
N GLU A 48 -8.40 -12.26 -10.02
CA GLU A 48 -9.40 -13.04 -9.27
C GLU A 48 -8.77 -13.78 -8.07
N LEU A 49 -7.86 -13.10 -7.37
CA LEU A 49 -7.16 -13.61 -6.19
C LEU A 49 -7.53 -12.77 -4.97
N GLU A 50 -7.74 -13.42 -3.83
CA GLU A 50 -8.14 -12.78 -2.57
C GLU A 50 -6.99 -11.99 -1.93
N PRO A 51 -7.02 -10.64 -1.87
CA PRO A 51 -5.93 -9.84 -1.31
C PRO A 51 -5.77 -9.98 0.21
N LEU A 52 -6.83 -10.31 0.96
CA LEU A 52 -6.80 -10.35 2.43
C LEU A 52 -5.84 -11.39 2.99
N ALA A 53 -5.58 -12.47 2.25
CA ALA A 53 -4.61 -13.49 2.66
C ALA A 53 -3.16 -12.96 2.72
N LEU A 54 -2.86 -11.87 2.01
CA LEU A 54 -1.54 -11.24 1.96
C LEU A 54 -1.31 -10.23 3.09
N MET A 55 -2.35 -9.80 3.82
CA MET A 55 -2.25 -8.71 4.80
C MET A 55 -1.57 -8.99 6.16
N PRO A 56 -1.20 -10.24 6.56
CA PRO A 56 -0.59 -10.48 7.87
C PRO A 56 0.66 -9.65 8.23
N PHE A 57 1.43 -9.18 7.23
CA PHE A 57 2.63 -8.34 7.46
C PHE A 57 2.32 -7.01 8.16
N THR A 58 1.07 -6.54 8.12
CA THR A 58 0.65 -5.31 8.79
C THR A 58 0.81 -5.35 10.30
N LEU A 59 0.83 -6.55 10.92
CA LEU A 59 1.07 -6.72 12.35
C LEU A 59 2.50 -6.37 12.78
N ALA A 60 3.45 -6.44 11.84
CA ALA A 60 4.87 -6.17 12.10
C ALA A 60 5.26 -4.70 11.87
N VAL A 61 4.28 -3.83 11.61
CA VAL A 61 4.53 -2.39 11.41
C VAL A 61 5.05 -1.77 12.70
N ASP A 62 6.22 -1.12 12.60
CA ASP A 62 6.90 -0.50 13.73
C ASP A 62 7.19 0.99 13.50
N PHE A 63 7.42 1.71 14.59
CA PHE A 63 7.84 3.11 14.57
C PHE A 63 9.36 3.22 14.77
N GLU A 64 10.08 3.73 13.77
CA GLU A 64 11.55 3.77 13.74
C GLU A 64 12.13 5.08 14.31
N GLY A 65 11.28 5.91 14.93
CA GLY A 65 11.66 7.14 15.59
C GLY A 65 11.42 8.40 14.77
N ASP A 66 11.40 8.32 13.45
CA ASP A 66 11.02 9.42 12.53
C ASP A 66 9.81 9.06 11.64
N GLN A 67 9.66 7.79 11.27
CA GLN A 67 8.57 7.28 10.44
C GLN A 67 8.13 5.89 10.88
N TRP A 68 6.96 5.45 10.42
CA TRP A 68 6.62 4.03 10.47
C TRP A 68 7.33 3.27 9.37
N THR A 69 7.66 2.00 9.62
CA THR A 69 8.09 1.07 8.58
C THR A 69 7.08 1.11 7.43
N PHE A 70 7.57 1.25 6.20
CA PHE A 70 6.71 1.25 5.02
C PHE A 70 6.16 -0.17 4.80
N PHE A 71 4.87 -0.36 5.08
CA PHE A 71 4.27 -1.69 5.11
C PHE A 71 4.09 -2.22 3.67
N LYS A 72 4.90 -3.22 3.34
CA LYS A 72 4.96 -3.87 2.03
C LYS A 72 4.94 -5.39 2.24
N PRO A 73 4.12 -6.14 1.48
CA PRO A 73 4.14 -7.60 1.54
C PRO A 73 5.50 -8.16 1.11
N SER A 74 5.88 -9.30 1.69
CA SER A 74 7.09 -10.01 1.24
C SER A 74 6.88 -10.60 -0.15
N LEU A 75 7.92 -10.55 -0.99
CA LEU A 75 7.89 -11.18 -2.31
C LEU A 75 7.79 -12.71 -2.21
N ASP A 76 8.29 -13.29 -1.12
CA ASP A 76 8.16 -14.73 -0.86
C ASP A 76 6.73 -15.12 -0.47
N GLU A 77 5.99 -14.21 0.16
CA GLU A 77 4.58 -14.44 0.52
C GLU A 77 3.67 -14.33 -0.70
N LEU A 78 3.95 -13.40 -1.62
CA LEU A 78 3.32 -13.36 -2.95
C LEU A 78 3.53 -14.67 -3.71
N ARG A 79 4.75 -15.21 -3.68
CA ARG A 79 5.07 -16.49 -4.31
C ARG A 79 4.39 -17.68 -3.61
N LEU A 80 4.37 -17.68 -2.28
CA LEU A 80 3.75 -18.73 -1.47
C LEU A 80 2.25 -18.82 -1.70
N LEU A 81 1.56 -17.68 -1.58
CA LEU A 81 0.10 -17.60 -1.64
C LEU A 81 -0.40 -17.80 -3.07
N TYR A 82 0.19 -17.10 -4.03
CA TYR A 82 -0.37 -16.94 -5.38
C TYR A 82 0.55 -17.41 -6.50
N GLY A 83 1.76 -17.90 -6.20
CA GLY A 83 2.73 -18.26 -7.24
C GLY A 83 3.28 -17.07 -8.05
N ILE A 84 3.03 -15.83 -7.59
CA ILE A 84 3.50 -14.62 -8.24
C ILE A 84 5.00 -14.46 -7.92
N ASP A 85 5.80 -14.35 -8.96
CA ASP A 85 7.25 -14.18 -8.86
C ASP A 85 7.62 -12.72 -9.17
N VAL A 86 8.19 -12.02 -8.20
CA VAL A 86 8.61 -10.63 -8.33
C VAL A 86 10.13 -10.56 -8.25
N GLN A 87 10.74 -9.87 -9.20
CA GLN A 87 12.19 -9.70 -9.29
C GLN A 87 12.51 -8.22 -9.50
N GLU A 88 13.53 -7.71 -8.82
CA GLU A 88 14.06 -6.38 -9.13
C GLU A 88 14.48 -6.32 -10.60
N LEU A 89 14.06 -5.26 -11.29
CA LEU A 89 14.37 -5.02 -12.68
C LEU A 89 15.52 -3.99 -12.75
N ASN A 90 16.71 -4.46 -13.12
CA ASN A 90 17.83 -3.55 -13.38
C ASN A 90 17.55 -2.71 -14.64
N VAL A 91 17.23 -1.43 -14.46
CA VAL A 91 16.87 -0.51 -15.55
C VAL A 91 18.14 0.06 -16.20
N TRP A 92 18.74 -0.71 -17.10
CA TRP A 92 20.00 -0.37 -17.80
C TRP A 92 19.82 0.32 -19.17
N ARG A 93 18.57 0.46 -19.62
CA ARG A 93 18.14 1.08 -20.89
C ARG A 93 16.80 1.78 -20.65
N PRO A 94 16.27 2.58 -21.60
CA PRO A 94 15.00 3.27 -21.41
C PRO A 94 13.89 2.36 -20.88
N LEU A 95 13.12 2.84 -19.91
CA LEU A 95 12.03 2.07 -19.28
C LEU A 95 11.02 1.56 -20.32
N LEU A 96 10.75 2.36 -21.35
CA LEU A 96 9.88 1.98 -22.46
C LEU A 96 10.36 0.70 -23.17
N ASP A 97 11.67 0.55 -23.36
CA ASP A 97 12.26 -0.64 -24.01
C ASP A 97 12.07 -1.90 -23.16
N HIS A 98 12.11 -1.76 -21.83
CA HIS A 98 11.79 -2.86 -20.92
C HIS A 98 10.30 -3.19 -20.94
N ALA A 99 9.42 -2.18 -20.96
CA ALA A 99 7.97 -2.38 -21.07
C ALA A 99 7.59 -3.11 -22.38
N LEU A 100 8.17 -2.70 -23.51
CA LEU A 100 8.00 -3.36 -24.81
C LEU A 100 8.51 -4.80 -24.84
N GLU A 101 9.49 -5.15 -23.99
CA GLU A 101 9.99 -6.52 -23.86
C GLU A 101 9.08 -7.37 -22.95
N HIS A 102 8.63 -6.83 -21.83
CA HIS A 102 7.97 -7.62 -20.79
C HIS A 102 6.45 -7.73 -20.94
N LEU A 103 5.76 -6.64 -21.27
CA LEU A 103 4.30 -6.64 -21.35
C LEU A 103 3.74 -7.63 -22.38
N PRO A 104 4.30 -7.77 -23.62
CA PRO A 104 3.79 -8.76 -24.58
C PRO A 104 3.98 -10.22 -24.13
N ARG A 105 4.83 -10.45 -23.13
CA ARG A 105 5.11 -11.78 -22.56
C ARG A 105 4.28 -12.05 -21.30
N GLY A 106 3.26 -11.23 -21.03
CA GLY A 106 2.40 -11.37 -19.85
C GLY A 106 3.09 -10.99 -18.53
N ARG A 107 4.18 -10.21 -18.58
CA ARG A 107 4.93 -9.79 -17.38
C ARG A 107 4.68 -8.31 -17.15
N LEU A 108 4.13 -7.95 -16.00
CA LEU A 108 3.92 -6.56 -15.62
C LEU A 108 5.22 -5.92 -15.13
N ILE A 109 5.27 -4.60 -15.12
CA ILE A 109 6.38 -3.84 -14.52
C ILE A 109 5.80 -2.94 -13.44
N SER A 110 6.20 -3.14 -12.18
CA SER A 110 6.01 -2.14 -11.13
C SER A 110 7.17 -1.17 -11.18
N VAL A 111 6.90 0.13 -11.14
CA VAL A 111 7.95 1.15 -11.25
C VAL A 111 7.59 2.37 -10.42
N GLU A 112 8.62 2.97 -9.85
CA GLU A 112 8.48 4.31 -9.27
C GLU A 112 8.23 5.33 -10.40
N ALA A 113 7.20 6.16 -10.22
CA ALA A 113 6.78 7.18 -11.16
C ALA A 113 6.65 8.53 -10.47
N ASP A 114 6.62 9.58 -11.28
CA ASP A 114 6.40 10.95 -10.84
C ASP A 114 4.92 11.31 -11.00
N ALA A 115 4.23 11.49 -9.88
CA ALA A 115 2.79 11.77 -9.84
C ALA A 115 2.40 13.07 -10.57
N PHE A 116 3.35 13.97 -10.81
CA PHE A 116 3.14 15.16 -11.63
C PHE A 116 2.54 14.84 -13.00
N TRP A 117 2.89 13.68 -13.58
CA TRP A 117 2.46 13.21 -14.90
C TRP A 117 1.38 12.12 -14.84
N LEU A 118 0.69 11.95 -13.70
CA LEU A 118 -0.33 10.93 -13.51
C LEU A 118 -1.73 11.56 -13.36
N PRO A 119 -2.55 11.60 -14.43
CA PRO A 119 -3.85 12.30 -14.43
C PRO A 119 -4.85 11.85 -13.35
N ASP A 120 -4.73 10.63 -12.86
CA ASP A 120 -5.59 10.10 -11.80
C ASP A 120 -5.39 10.81 -10.45
N THR A 121 -4.25 11.49 -10.29
CA THR A 121 -3.92 12.32 -9.12
C THR A 121 -4.34 13.78 -9.27
N VAL A 122 -5.30 14.12 -10.15
CA VAL A 122 -5.79 15.49 -10.41
C VAL A 122 -6.21 16.27 -9.16
N ALA A 123 -6.66 15.57 -8.13
CA ALA A 123 -7.06 16.18 -6.87
C ALA A 123 -5.87 16.60 -5.97
N THR A 124 -4.64 16.14 -6.28
CA THR A 124 -3.47 16.30 -5.40
C THR A 124 -2.22 16.75 -6.15
N ASP A 125 -1.68 15.94 -7.06
CA ASP A 125 -0.28 16.04 -7.52
C ASP A 125 -0.14 16.37 -9.01
N TYR A 126 -1.07 15.90 -9.84
CA TYR A 126 -1.03 16.05 -11.29
C TYR A 126 -0.91 17.52 -11.73
N GLY A 127 0.17 17.84 -12.44
CA GLY A 127 0.48 19.21 -12.88
C GLY A 127 0.78 20.21 -11.76
N GLN A 128 0.88 19.76 -10.50
CA GLN A 128 1.08 20.63 -9.33
C GLN A 128 2.43 20.40 -8.64
N GLN A 129 2.78 19.14 -8.34
CA GLN A 129 3.99 18.82 -7.59
C GLN A 129 4.62 17.48 -7.97
N HIS A 130 5.94 17.42 -7.90
CA HIS A 130 6.71 16.22 -8.18
C HIS A 130 6.78 15.32 -6.94
N VAL A 131 6.00 14.24 -6.94
CA VAL A 131 5.92 13.29 -5.82
C VAL A 131 6.15 11.88 -6.35
N LYS A 132 7.02 11.14 -5.66
CA LYS A 132 7.31 9.74 -5.97
C LYS A 132 6.12 8.86 -5.60
N THR A 133 5.64 8.07 -6.54
CA THR A 133 4.65 7.01 -6.31
C THR A 133 5.05 5.71 -7.01
N THR A 134 4.29 4.64 -6.82
CA THR A 134 4.48 3.35 -7.51
C THR A 134 3.29 3.08 -8.41
N ILE A 135 3.54 2.75 -9.68
CA ILE A 135 2.52 2.28 -10.62
C ILE A 135 2.88 0.90 -11.14
N VAL A 136 1.88 0.15 -11.63
CA VAL A 136 2.11 -1.12 -12.35
C VAL A 136 1.65 -0.97 -13.78
N LEU A 137 2.60 -1.00 -14.71
CA LEU A 137 2.35 -0.94 -16.15
C LEU A 137 1.67 -2.23 -16.61
N ASN A 138 0.57 -2.10 -17.35
CA ASN A 138 -0.19 -3.24 -17.86
C ASN A 138 -0.36 -3.23 -19.38
N GLU A 139 -0.88 -2.13 -19.93
CA GLU A 139 -1.18 -1.97 -21.35
C GLU A 139 -0.31 -0.87 -21.95
N LEU A 140 0.25 -1.12 -23.12
CA LEU A 140 1.12 -0.17 -23.82
C LEU A 140 0.73 -0.09 -25.30
N ASP A 141 0.37 1.12 -25.75
CA ASP A 141 0.20 1.47 -27.15
C ASP A 141 1.24 2.53 -27.53
N LEU A 142 2.30 2.09 -28.20
CA LEU A 142 3.38 2.98 -28.63
C LEU A 142 2.95 3.93 -29.75
N ALA A 143 2.06 3.48 -30.64
CA ALA A 143 1.61 4.29 -31.77
C ALA A 143 0.68 5.42 -31.31
N GLY A 144 -0.25 5.09 -30.40
CA GLY A 144 -1.13 6.04 -29.73
C GLY A 144 -0.48 6.84 -28.59
N GLN A 145 0.74 6.46 -28.17
CA GLN A 145 1.39 6.99 -26.97
C GLN A 145 0.49 6.92 -25.74
N ARG A 146 -0.08 5.74 -25.49
CA ARG A 146 -1.00 5.47 -24.39
C ARG A 146 -0.46 4.37 -23.48
N LEU A 147 -0.68 4.54 -22.19
CA LEU A 147 -0.36 3.57 -21.16
C LEU A 147 -1.60 3.29 -20.32
N GLY A 148 -1.92 2.02 -20.08
CA GLY A 148 -2.83 1.57 -19.03
C GLY A 148 -2.04 1.01 -17.84
N TYR A 149 -2.38 1.43 -16.62
CA TYR A 149 -1.60 1.15 -15.42
C TYR A 149 -2.47 1.07 -14.16
N PHE A 150 -2.02 0.29 -13.17
CA PHE A 150 -2.58 0.34 -11.82
C PHE A 150 -1.85 1.40 -10.99
N HIS A 151 -2.61 2.17 -10.22
CA HIS A 151 -2.10 3.13 -9.26
C HIS A 151 -3.13 3.29 -8.14
N ASN A 152 -2.68 3.36 -6.89
CA ASN A 152 -3.57 3.48 -5.73
C ASN A 152 -4.81 2.56 -5.84
N ALA A 153 -6.00 3.12 -5.73
CA ALA A 153 -7.27 2.42 -5.66
C ALA A 153 -7.85 1.97 -7.02
N GLY A 154 -7.09 1.98 -8.12
CA GLY A 154 -7.69 1.70 -9.43
C GLY A 154 -6.75 1.36 -10.58
N TYR A 155 -7.38 1.24 -11.76
CA TYR A 155 -6.74 1.08 -13.06
C TYR A 155 -7.04 2.32 -13.91
N PHE A 156 -5.99 2.94 -14.41
CA PHE A 156 -6.03 4.23 -15.08
C PHE A 156 -5.34 4.18 -16.43
N ALA A 157 -5.52 5.24 -17.22
CA ALA A 157 -4.82 5.43 -18.47
C ALA A 157 -4.27 6.86 -18.57
N LEU A 158 -3.14 7.00 -19.25
CA LEU A 158 -2.54 8.28 -19.62
C LEU A 158 -2.09 8.24 -21.08
N GLU A 159 -1.99 9.41 -21.70
CA GLU A 159 -1.64 9.54 -23.11
C GLU A 159 -0.90 10.84 -23.42
N GLY A 160 -0.31 10.94 -24.61
CA GLY A 160 0.28 12.19 -25.11
C GLY A 160 1.46 12.67 -24.27
N GLU A 161 1.36 13.88 -23.72
CA GLU A 161 2.47 14.50 -22.97
C GLU A 161 2.84 13.70 -21.73
N ASP A 162 1.85 13.25 -20.95
CA ASP A 162 2.08 12.45 -19.75
C ASP A 162 2.86 11.17 -20.06
N PHE A 163 2.52 10.53 -21.20
CA PHE A 163 3.24 9.35 -21.68
C PHE A 163 4.69 9.66 -22.02
N ARG A 164 4.92 10.75 -22.75
CA ARG A 164 6.26 11.18 -23.15
C ARG A 164 7.13 11.52 -21.95
N GLN A 165 6.56 12.16 -20.93
CA GLN A 165 7.29 12.56 -19.74
C GLN A 165 7.54 11.39 -18.79
N LEU A 166 6.57 10.51 -18.60
CA LEU A 166 6.73 9.27 -17.82
C LEU A 166 7.88 8.41 -18.38
N PHE A 167 7.90 8.20 -19.70
CA PHE A 167 8.95 7.43 -20.37
C PHE A 167 10.17 8.24 -20.81
N ARG A 168 10.18 9.56 -20.54
CA ARG A 168 11.27 10.50 -20.85
C ARG A 168 11.70 10.49 -22.33
N LEU A 169 10.72 10.46 -23.25
CA LEU A 169 10.96 10.31 -24.68
C LEU A 169 11.66 11.51 -25.32
N ASP A 170 11.61 12.69 -24.69
CA ASP A 170 12.22 13.92 -25.21
C ASP A 170 13.73 14.03 -24.93
N GLY A 171 14.37 12.95 -24.46
CA GLY A 171 15.82 12.79 -24.50
C GLY A 171 16.63 13.67 -23.55
N ARG A 172 15.99 14.29 -22.54
CA ARG A 172 16.68 15.03 -21.48
C ARG A 172 17.09 14.13 -20.32
N GLU A 173 17.78 13.02 -20.61
CA GLU A 173 18.59 12.37 -19.59
C GLU A 173 19.83 13.24 -19.36
N GLY A 174 19.71 14.21 -18.46
CA GLY A 174 20.89 14.90 -17.95
C GLY A 174 21.82 13.86 -17.34
N ALA A 175 23.08 13.83 -17.80
CA ALA A 175 24.12 13.05 -17.16
C ALA A 175 24.06 13.29 -15.64
N GLY A 176 23.79 12.24 -14.86
CA GLY A 176 23.69 12.32 -13.39
C GLY A 176 22.32 12.00 -12.77
N ARG A 177 21.27 11.66 -13.54
CA ARG A 177 20.02 11.10 -12.95
C ARG A 177 20.07 9.57 -12.87
N LEU A 178 19.84 9.03 -11.68
CA LEU A 178 19.69 7.59 -11.48
C LEU A 178 18.34 7.10 -12.04
N PRO A 179 18.28 5.86 -12.58
CA PRO A 179 17.00 5.25 -12.89
C PRO A 179 16.17 5.08 -11.61
N LEU A 180 14.85 5.20 -11.75
CA LEU A 180 13.91 4.93 -10.67
C LEU A 180 13.79 3.42 -10.44
N TYR A 181 13.44 3.03 -9.21
CA TYR A 181 13.32 1.62 -8.86
C TYR A 181 12.21 0.95 -9.66
N ALA A 182 12.44 -0.29 -10.09
CA ALA A 182 11.47 -1.09 -10.84
C ALA A 182 11.54 -2.57 -10.46
N GLU A 183 10.40 -3.25 -10.58
CA GLU A 183 10.24 -4.69 -10.38
C GLU A 183 9.53 -5.28 -11.60
N MET A 184 9.96 -6.47 -12.03
CA MET A 184 9.23 -7.29 -12.98
C MET A 184 8.34 -8.26 -12.21
N ILE A 185 7.05 -8.30 -12.58
CA ILE A 185 6.05 -9.18 -11.96
C ILE A 185 5.68 -10.27 -12.97
N ARG A 186 5.81 -11.52 -12.53
CA ARG A 186 5.52 -12.71 -13.32
C ARG A 186 4.32 -13.47 -12.77
N THR A 187 3.37 -13.74 -13.66
CA THR A 187 2.13 -14.46 -13.38
C THR A 187 2.06 -15.80 -14.16
N ASP A 188 3.17 -16.27 -14.74
CA ASP A 188 3.21 -17.53 -15.50
C ASP A 188 3.01 -18.80 -14.64
N ARG A 189 3.02 -18.67 -13.32
CA ARG A 189 2.88 -19.77 -12.34
C ARG A 189 1.80 -19.53 -11.30
N LEU A 190 0.75 -18.77 -11.67
CA LEU A 190 -0.33 -18.44 -10.76
C LEU A 190 -0.94 -19.68 -10.08
N LEU A 191 -1.10 -19.58 -8.77
CA LEU A 191 -1.77 -20.56 -7.92
C LEU A 191 -3.12 -20.01 -7.51
N ARG A 192 -4.19 -20.70 -7.92
CA ARG A 192 -5.55 -20.46 -7.45
C ARG A 192 -5.86 -21.47 -6.36
N ARG A 193 -5.92 -20.99 -5.12
CA ARG A 193 -6.18 -21.81 -3.94
C ARG A 193 -7.60 -21.56 -3.45
N PRO A 194 -8.32 -22.58 -2.96
CA PRO A 194 -9.57 -22.37 -2.26
C PRO A 194 -9.37 -21.52 -0.99
N ASP A 195 -10.39 -20.77 -0.58
CA ASP A 195 -10.37 -19.90 0.61
C ASP A 195 -9.91 -20.63 1.87
N VAL A 196 -10.33 -21.88 2.07
CA VAL A 196 -9.93 -22.70 3.23
C VAL A 196 -8.41 -22.87 3.28
N GLU A 197 -7.78 -23.10 2.14
CA GLU A 197 -6.32 -23.24 2.07
C GLU A 197 -5.62 -21.88 2.24
N LEU A 198 -6.14 -20.81 1.63
CA LEU A 198 -5.59 -19.46 1.79
C LEU A 198 -5.67 -18.99 3.25
N ARG A 199 -6.78 -19.23 3.94
CA ARG A 199 -6.94 -18.89 5.37
C ARG A 199 -5.95 -19.64 6.24
N ARG A 200 -5.71 -20.93 5.96
CA ARG A 200 -4.68 -21.71 6.67
C ARG A 200 -3.27 -21.14 6.46
N LEU A 201 -2.94 -20.76 5.22
CA LEU A 201 -1.65 -20.12 4.92
C LEU A 201 -1.53 -18.75 5.59
N ALA A 202 -2.57 -17.91 5.50
CA ALA A 202 -2.64 -16.61 6.14
C ALA A 202 -2.53 -16.71 7.67
N LEU A 203 -3.15 -17.72 8.30
CA LEU A 203 -3.00 -18.00 9.73
C LEU A 203 -1.53 -18.31 10.10
N GLY A 204 -0.83 -19.08 9.28
CA GLY A 204 0.61 -19.31 9.44
C GLY A 204 1.44 -18.02 9.33
N LEU A 205 1.09 -17.14 8.40
CA LEU A 205 1.72 -15.83 8.26
C LEU A 205 1.37 -14.89 9.42
N LEU A 206 0.13 -14.91 9.93
CA LEU A 206 -0.27 -14.16 11.13
C LEU A 206 0.59 -14.56 12.32
N ARG A 207 0.80 -15.87 12.56
CA ARG A 207 1.71 -16.35 13.61
C ARG A 207 3.14 -15.84 13.40
N THR A 208 3.62 -15.85 12.16
CA THR A 208 4.97 -15.38 11.80
C THR A 208 5.16 -13.90 12.07
N HIS A 209 4.22 -13.06 11.63
CA HIS A 209 4.30 -11.61 11.79
C HIS A 209 3.96 -11.16 13.21
N ALA A 210 3.03 -11.83 13.90
CA ALA A 210 2.78 -11.61 15.31
C ALA A 210 4.03 -11.87 16.16
N ALA A 211 4.88 -12.85 15.79
CA ALA A 211 6.16 -13.09 16.47
C ALA A 211 7.25 -12.05 16.13
N ARG A 212 7.08 -11.27 15.05
CA ARG A 212 7.98 -10.19 14.61
C ARG A 212 7.47 -8.79 14.95
N ARG A 213 6.31 -8.69 15.60
CA ARG A 213 5.74 -7.41 16.01
C ARG A 213 6.70 -6.64 16.92
N PRO A 214 6.53 -5.32 17.07
CA PRO A 214 7.30 -4.51 18.00
C PRO A 214 7.31 -5.09 19.42
N VAL A 215 8.48 -5.09 20.06
CA VAL A 215 8.67 -5.65 21.42
C VAL A 215 7.99 -4.81 22.51
N ASP A 216 7.87 -3.51 22.26
CA ASP A 216 7.14 -2.54 23.07
C ASP A 216 6.04 -1.88 22.23
N ASN A 217 5.16 -1.10 22.87
CA ASN A 217 4.07 -0.45 22.16
C ASN A 217 4.61 0.72 21.30
N PRO A 218 4.58 0.61 19.96
CA PRO A 218 5.18 1.62 19.09
C PRO A 218 4.40 2.92 19.06
N VAL A 219 3.11 2.89 19.40
CA VAL A 219 2.25 4.08 19.48
C VAL A 219 2.67 4.98 20.63
N HIS A 220 3.21 4.40 21.72
CA HIS A 220 3.79 5.20 22.81
C HIS A 220 5.02 5.98 22.34
N ARG A 221 5.93 5.32 21.59
CA ARG A 221 7.10 5.97 20.99
C ARG A 221 6.69 7.06 20.00
N PHE A 222 5.66 6.80 19.19
CA PHE A 222 5.09 7.80 18.28
C PHE A 222 4.51 9.01 19.02
N ALA A 223 3.78 8.81 20.12
CA ALA A 223 3.22 9.92 20.91
C ALA A 223 4.31 10.84 21.46
N GLN A 224 5.38 10.26 21.99
CA GLN A 224 6.55 11.02 22.47
C GLN A 224 7.22 11.82 21.35
N ARG A 225 7.38 11.20 20.16
CA ARG A 225 7.97 11.88 19.01
C ARG A 225 7.09 13.03 18.50
N LEU A 226 5.78 12.83 18.41
CA LEU A 226 4.84 13.87 18.00
C LEU A 226 4.91 15.10 18.93
N GLU A 227 4.98 14.89 20.24
CA GLU A 227 5.14 15.98 21.20
C GLU A 227 6.43 16.77 20.97
N ALA A 228 7.55 16.08 20.74
CA ALA A 228 8.84 16.71 20.46
C ALA A 228 8.87 17.46 19.12
N GLU A 229 8.14 16.99 18.10
CA GLU A 229 8.13 17.59 16.76
C GLU A 229 7.10 18.69 16.57
N LEU A 230 6.09 18.80 17.44
CA LEU A 230 5.00 19.77 17.29
C LEU A 230 5.48 21.22 17.09
N PRO A 231 6.49 21.75 17.82
CA PRO A 231 7.00 23.10 17.56
C PRO A 231 7.53 23.27 16.13
N ARG A 232 8.28 22.28 15.62
CA ARG A 232 8.80 22.29 14.26
C ARG A 232 7.68 22.20 13.22
N LEU A 233 6.65 21.39 13.49
CA LEU A 233 5.47 21.31 12.62
C LEU A 233 4.75 22.68 12.54
N HIS A 234 4.65 23.43 13.64
CA HIS A 234 4.09 24.79 13.65
C HIS A 234 4.93 25.79 12.85
N GLU A 235 6.25 25.68 12.95
CA GLU A 235 7.19 26.56 12.24
C GLU A 235 7.18 26.31 10.73
N GLN A 236 7.23 25.04 10.32
CA GLN A 236 7.31 24.65 8.91
C GLN A 236 5.93 24.64 8.20
N GLY A 237 4.85 24.64 8.97
CA GLY A 237 3.49 24.85 8.47
C GLY A 237 2.89 23.65 7.74
N LEU A 238 1.76 23.90 7.08
CA LEU A 238 0.86 22.85 6.60
C LEU A 238 1.46 21.97 5.51
N ALA A 239 2.25 22.54 4.59
CA ALA A 239 2.90 21.77 3.53
C ALA A 239 3.87 20.73 4.10
N HIS A 240 4.69 21.11 5.07
CA HIS A 240 5.58 20.17 5.76
C HIS A 240 4.80 19.14 6.57
N TYR A 241 3.71 19.55 7.23
CA TYR A 241 2.83 18.63 7.94
C TYR A 241 2.26 17.54 7.02
N HIS A 242 1.88 17.83 5.78
CA HIS A 242 1.36 16.80 4.87
C HIS A 242 2.41 15.73 4.54
N LEU A 243 3.67 16.11 4.34
CA LEU A 243 4.79 15.17 4.16
C LEU A 243 5.01 14.31 5.41
N TRP A 244 5.00 14.96 6.58
CA TRP A 244 5.15 14.29 7.87
C TRP A 244 4.01 13.30 8.12
N ALA A 245 2.76 13.71 7.89
CA ALA A 245 1.55 12.91 8.15
C ALA A 245 1.46 11.68 7.24
N PHE A 246 2.00 11.75 6.02
CA PHE A 246 2.07 10.63 5.10
C PHE A 246 2.94 9.48 5.64
N SER A 247 4.08 9.83 6.26
CA SER A 247 5.06 8.86 6.79
C SER A 247 4.76 8.44 8.25
N THR A 248 3.84 9.15 8.90
CA THR A 248 3.45 8.93 10.31
C THR A 248 2.01 8.43 10.43
N VAL A 249 1.06 9.36 10.65
CA VAL A 249 -0.35 9.08 10.97
C VAL A 249 -1.03 8.18 9.93
N ARG A 250 -0.77 8.42 8.63
CA ARG A 250 -1.39 7.64 7.55
C ARG A 250 -0.90 6.19 7.54
N GLN A 251 0.39 5.96 7.73
CA GLN A 251 0.95 4.60 7.71
C GLN A 251 0.33 3.73 8.80
N LEU A 252 0.26 4.26 10.03
CA LEU A 252 -0.35 3.54 11.15
C LEU A 252 -1.84 3.25 10.89
N GLY A 253 -2.61 4.28 10.51
CA GLY A 253 -4.05 4.14 10.31
C GLY A 253 -4.41 3.14 9.20
N ALA A 254 -3.75 3.26 8.05
CA ALA A 254 -4.01 2.40 6.91
C ALA A 254 -3.56 0.94 7.13
N ALA A 255 -2.42 0.72 7.79
CA ALA A 255 -1.95 -0.63 8.10
C ALA A 255 -2.93 -1.38 9.02
N PHE A 256 -3.45 -0.70 10.06
CA PHE A 256 -4.37 -1.35 11.00
C PHE A 256 -5.81 -1.50 10.46
N GLU A 257 -6.22 -0.71 9.46
CA GLU A 257 -7.46 -1.02 8.70
C GLU A 257 -7.33 -2.36 7.95
N LEU A 258 -6.20 -2.58 7.28
CA LEU A 258 -5.92 -3.84 6.59
C LEU A 258 -5.75 -5.02 7.57
N ALA A 259 -5.08 -4.80 8.71
CA ALA A 259 -4.93 -5.81 9.75
C ALA A 259 -6.30 -6.29 10.26
N ALA A 260 -7.20 -5.36 10.60
CA ALA A 260 -8.55 -5.70 11.05
C ALA A 260 -9.35 -6.48 10.00
N ALA A 261 -9.31 -6.02 8.74
CA ALA A 261 -9.98 -6.71 7.63
C ALA A 261 -9.43 -8.14 7.43
N CYS A 262 -8.11 -8.32 7.58
CA CYS A 262 -7.46 -9.63 7.53
C CYS A 262 -7.97 -10.57 8.64
N LEU A 263 -8.03 -10.10 9.89
CA LEU A 263 -8.49 -10.91 11.02
C LEU A 263 -9.93 -11.40 10.83
N ARG A 264 -10.84 -10.51 10.40
CA ARG A 264 -12.24 -10.87 10.11
C ARG A 264 -12.37 -11.88 8.97
N TRP A 265 -11.48 -11.81 7.98
CA TRP A 265 -11.48 -12.74 6.86
C TRP A 265 -10.89 -14.10 7.22
N VAL A 266 -9.83 -14.14 8.03
CA VAL A 266 -9.21 -15.39 8.49
C VAL A 266 -10.16 -16.16 9.39
N ASP A 267 -10.88 -15.49 10.29
CA ASP A 267 -11.87 -16.09 11.19
C ASP A 267 -13.32 -15.68 10.83
N PRO A 268 -13.95 -16.31 9.83
CA PRO A 268 -15.32 -16.00 9.45
C PRO A 268 -16.35 -16.36 10.54
N SER A 269 -15.98 -17.23 11.49
CA SER A 269 -16.86 -17.67 12.57
C SER A 269 -17.12 -16.59 13.61
N GLY A 270 -16.26 -15.57 13.69
CA GLY A 270 -16.41 -14.48 14.65
C GLY A 270 -16.16 -14.94 16.09
N GLY A 271 -15.10 -15.71 16.32
CA GLY A 271 -14.60 -15.99 17.66
C GLY A 271 -14.37 -14.69 18.42
N ALA A 272 -14.68 -14.69 19.72
CA ALA A 272 -14.68 -13.47 20.53
C ALA A 272 -13.30 -12.78 20.53
N ALA A 273 -12.21 -13.54 20.66
CA ALA A 273 -10.85 -13.00 20.64
C ALA A 273 -10.47 -12.40 19.27
N TRP A 274 -10.81 -13.10 18.16
CA TRP A 274 -10.60 -12.61 16.80
C TRP A 274 -11.35 -11.31 16.52
N THR A 275 -12.62 -11.27 16.92
CA THR A 275 -13.49 -10.11 16.72
C THR A 275 -13.03 -8.93 17.55
N GLY A 276 -12.72 -9.14 18.84
CA GLY A 276 -12.21 -8.09 19.71
C GLY A 276 -10.87 -7.53 19.23
N ALA A 277 -9.93 -8.38 18.77
CA ALA A 277 -8.67 -7.91 18.19
C ALA A 277 -8.92 -7.03 16.94
N ALA A 278 -9.80 -7.47 16.04
CA ALA A 278 -10.15 -6.70 14.85
C ALA A 278 -10.78 -5.33 15.19
N GLU A 279 -11.67 -5.28 16.19
CA GLU A 279 -12.30 -4.03 16.66
C GLU A 279 -11.27 -3.04 17.22
N HIS A 280 -10.28 -3.51 17.98
CA HIS A 280 -9.20 -2.65 18.46
C HIS A 280 -8.31 -2.14 17.32
N PHE A 281 -8.05 -2.97 16.30
CA PHE A 281 -7.29 -2.53 15.12
C PHE A 281 -8.07 -1.52 14.26
N GLU A 282 -9.39 -1.71 14.13
CA GLU A 282 -10.28 -0.70 13.55
C GLU A 282 -10.30 0.60 14.34
N GLN A 283 -10.25 0.54 15.68
CA GLN A 283 -10.14 1.74 16.51
C GLN A 283 -8.86 2.52 16.19
N ILE A 284 -7.71 1.84 16.02
CA ILE A 284 -6.46 2.49 15.63
C ILE A 284 -6.61 3.18 14.27
N ALA A 285 -7.23 2.53 13.29
CA ALA A 285 -7.48 3.12 11.98
C ALA A 285 -8.32 4.40 12.07
N ASN A 286 -9.41 4.36 12.84
CA ASN A 286 -10.33 5.47 13.04
C ASN A 286 -9.70 6.62 13.84
N ASP A 287 -8.96 6.31 14.91
CA ASP A 287 -8.24 7.30 15.72
C ASP A 287 -7.24 8.07 14.86
N ASN A 288 -6.48 7.37 14.01
CA ASN A 288 -5.51 8.02 13.12
C ASN A 288 -6.21 8.86 12.05
N LYS A 289 -7.40 8.45 11.58
CA LYS A 289 -8.19 9.26 10.64
C LYS A 289 -8.69 10.54 11.28
N ALA A 290 -9.07 10.51 12.56
CA ALA A 290 -9.40 11.72 13.31
C ALA A 290 -8.15 12.56 13.58
N LEU A 291 -7.04 11.92 13.94
CA LEU A 291 -5.76 12.55 14.27
C LEU A 291 -5.20 13.35 13.08
N ILE A 292 -5.22 12.80 11.87
CA ILE A 292 -4.67 13.47 10.68
C ILE A 292 -5.41 14.78 10.36
N LEU A 293 -6.72 14.83 10.62
CA LEU A 293 -7.53 16.06 10.45
C LEU A 293 -7.37 17.03 11.63
N LYS A 294 -7.20 16.50 12.84
CA LYS A 294 -6.97 17.29 14.06
C LYS A 294 -5.61 17.99 13.99
N LEU A 295 -4.54 17.27 13.67
CA LEU A 295 -3.19 17.83 13.60
C LEU A 295 -3.04 18.85 12.47
N ALA A 296 -3.67 18.66 11.31
CA ALA A 296 -3.70 19.68 10.26
C ALA A 296 -4.24 21.03 10.77
N ARG A 297 -5.33 20.99 11.56
CA ARG A 297 -5.93 22.19 12.18
C ARG A 297 -5.06 22.77 13.29
N VAL A 298 -4.47 21.92 14.12
CA VAL A 298 -3.53 22.32 15.17
C VAL A 298 -2.35 23.06 14.57
N VAL A 299 -1.74 22.49 13.52
CA VAL A 299 -0.58 23.07 12.83
C VAL A 299 -0.95 24.38 12.14
N SER A 300 -2.05 24.40 11.40
CA SER A 300 -2.52 25.61 10.69
C SER A 300 -2.83 26.76 11.66
N ALA A 301 -3.47 26.46 12.80
CA ALA A 301 -3.85 27.45 13.79
C ALA A 301 -2.80 27.67 14.90
N ARG A 302 -1.64 26.99 14.83
CA ARG A 302 -0.56 26.98 15.84
C ARG A 302 -1.07 26.81 17.27
N ARG A 303 -1.99 25.87 17.47
CA ARG A 303 -2.61 25.61 18.79
C ARG A 303 -1.76 24.65 19.60
N SER A 304 -1.87 24.73 20.93
CA SER A 304 -1.35 23.66 21.78
C SER A 304 -2.06 22.35 21.50
N PHE A 305 -1.35 21.24 21.65
CA PHE A 305 -1.88 19.91 21.43
C PHE A 305 -1.22 18.95 22.42
N ASP A 306 -2.06 18.23 23.17
CA ASP A 306 -1.63 17.19 24.09
C ASP A 306 -1.60 15.86 23.33
N ALA A 307 -0.39 15.47 22.90
CA ALA A 307 -0.18 14.24 22.14
C ALA A 307 -0.41 13.00 23.00
N ALA A 308 0.08 13.00 24.24
CA ALA A 308 -0.07 11.89 25.17
C ALA A 308 -1.55 11.59 25.45
N ALA A 309 -2.34 12.62 25.81
CA ALA A 309 -3.76 12.44 26.08
C ALA A 309 -4.55 12.07 24.81
N THR A 310 -4.19 12.62 23.65
CA THR A 310 -4.89 12.32 22.39
C THR A 310 -4.62 10.90 21.90
N LEU A 311 -3.40 10.37 22.06
CA LEU A 311 -3.00 9.04 21.60
C LEU A 311 -3.21 7.94 22.64
N ALA A 312 -3.52 8.26 23.90
CA ALA A 312 -3.77 7.25 24.94
C ALA A 312 -4.78 6.16 24.54
N PRO A 313 -5.93 6.46 23.89
CA PRO A 313 -6.85 5.43 23.40
C PRO A 313 -6.21 4.50 22.36
N THR A 314 -5.44 5.05 21.43
CA THR A 314 -4.73 4.28 20.39
C THR A 314 -3.63 3.40 20.98
N VAL A 315 -2.91 3.89 22.01
CA VAL A 315 -1.95 3.10 22.78
C VAL A 315 -2.65 1.92 23.45
N GLN A 316 -3.78 2.14 24.11
CA GLN A 316 -4.55 1.08 24.73
C GLN A 316 -5.07 0.06 23.70
N ALA A 317 -5.61 0.56 22.58
CA ALA A 317 -6.14 -0.29 21.51
C ALA A 317 -5.05 -1.20 20.92
N TRP A 318 -3.82 -0.70 20.74
CA TRP A 318 -2.72 -1.53 20.28
C TRP A 318 -2.41 -2.65 21.27
N SER A 319 -2.24 -2.32 22.56
CA SER A 319 -1.90 -3.32 23.58
C SER A 319 -2.98 -4.39 23.72
N GLU A 320 -4.25 -3.98 23.73
CA GLU A 320 -5.38 -4.89 23.91
C GLU A 320 -5.64 -5.72 22.64
N GLY A 321 -5.54 -5.12 21.45
CA GLY A 321 -5.67 -5.83 20.19
C GLY A 321 -4.59 -6.90 20.01
N MET A 322 -3.34 -6.61 20.37
CA MET A 322 -2.26 -7.60 20.34
C MET A 322 -2.46 -8.72 21.37
N ARG A 323 -2.94 -8.38 22.58
CA ARG A 323 -3.27 -9.38 23.61
C ARG A 323 -4.36 -10.36 23.15
N LEU A 324 -5.46 -9.83 22.60
CA LEU A 324 -6.56 -10.64 22.07
C LEU A 324 -6.13 -11.46 20.84
N LEU A 325 -5.25 -10.92 20.00
CA LEU A 325 -4.68 -11.66 18.88
C LEU A 325 -3.87 -12.87 19.38
N ASP A 326 -3.06 -12.71 20.43
CA ASP A 326 -2.30 -13.83 21.00
C ASP A 326 -3.24 -14.93 21.53
N GLU A 327 -4.35 -14.56 22.19
CA GLU A 327 -5.39 -15.50 22.63
C GLU A 327 -6.03 -16.23 21.44
N ALA A 328 -6.42 -15.49 20.42
CA ALA A 328 -7.03 -16.01 19.20
C ALA A 328 -6.12 -17.02 18.45
N LEU A 329 -4.81 -16.72 18.39
CA LEU A 329 -3.81 -17.59 17.77
C LEU A 329 -3.52 -18.84 18.61
N ALA A 330 -3.62 -18.74 19.94
CA ALA A 330 -3.47 -19.87 20.85
C ALA A 330 -4.65 -20.85 20.72
N GLU A 331 -5.90 -20.36 20.66
CA GLU A 331 -7.11 -21.18 20.48
C GLU A 331 -7.00 -22.08 19.24
N ARG A 332 -6.62 -21.51 18.09
CA ARG A 332 -6.46 -22.27 16.83
C ARG A 332 -5.30 -23.26 16.84
N SER A 333 -4.32 -23.07 17.72
CA SER A 333 -3.22 -24.04 17.85
C SER A 333 -3.65 -25.31 18.60
N THR A 334 -4.76 -25.24 19.35
CA THR A 334 -5.35 -26.41 20.04
C THR A 334 -6.36 -27.18 19.19
N GLU A 335 -6.97 -26.56 18.18
CA GLU A 335 -7.88 -27.22 17.24
C GLU A 335 -7.16 -28.02 16.15
N ASP A 336 -5.95 -27.60 15.78
CA ASP A 336 -5.10 -28.25 14.75
C ASP A 336 -4.23 -29.41 15.30
N ALA A 337 -4.24 -29.65 16.62
CA ALA A 337 -3.40 -30.64 17.32
C ALA A 337 -4.16 -31.93 17.67
#